data_AF-A0A2M9ZF89-F1
#
_entry.id   AF-A0A2M9ZF89-F1
#
_cell.length_a   1.000
_cell.length_b   1.000
_cell.length_c   1.000
_cell.angle_alpha   90.00
_cell.angle_beta   90.00
_cell.angle_gamma   90.00
#
_symmetry.space_group_name_H-M   'P 1'
#
loop_
_entity.id
_entity.type
_entity.pdbx_description
1 polymer ?
#
loop_
_entity_poly.entity_id
_entity_poly.type
_entity_poly.pdbx_seq_one_letter_code
_entity_poly.pdbx_strand_id
1 'polypeptide(L)'
;MSRMILIWILFFLTFSFVYGEAKERGFVWTDGGLILRKDPTKSGAKITLIPKNEIFEFLSTGVRDNIDGQEAAWWFVNFKGQSGWIFSGYAGKIDESFYDSKNSLFVGNPDIRRQLYADLQSLFRNFDSGHCQIDLRSKESFVAGDENVTWKEHMSLNFKTSIDTFEFGSKYEGYVYRITDVRKEKGSYIIHFESLMDGAGAIELKIDPGKKNLRWISEKNKKLPKHLLYTYAPVENGDFICHSNVKTWLYGFLK
;
A
#
# COMPACT_ATOMS: atom_id res chain seq x y z
N MET A 1 -20.13 -41.45 -40.60
CA MET A 1 -20.65 -40.19 -40.04
C MET A 1 -20.93 -40.36 -38.53
N SER A 2 -19.91 -40.62 -37.69
CA SER A 2 -20.10 -40.80 -36.24
C SER A 2 -18.80 -40.74 -35.40
N ARG A 3 -17.74 -40.10 -35.91
CA ARG A 3 -16.47 -39.94 -35.16
C ARG A 3 -15.96 -38.51 -35.06
N MET A 4 -16.45 -37.59 -35.90
CA MET A 4 -16.03 -36.17 -35.86
C MET A 4 -16.84 -35.29 -34.91
N ILE A 5 -18.02 -35.73 -34.44
CA ILE A 5 -18.86 -34.92 -33.54
C ILE A 5 -18.43 -35.07 -32.07
N LEU A 6 -17.80 -36.20 -31.70
CA LEU A 6 -17.39 -36.47 -30.32
C LEU A 6 -16.16 -35.64 -29.87
N ILE A 7 -15.34 -35.18 -30.82
CA ILE A 7 -14.11 -34.42 -30.53
C ILE A 7 -14.42 -32.94 -30.21
N TRP A 8 -15.51 -32.39 -30.75
CA TRP A 8 -15.91 -31.01 -30.46
C TRP A 8 -16.58 -30.83 -29.08
N ILE A 9 -17.21 -31.90 -28.56
CA ILE A 9 -17.81 -31.89 -27.21
C ILE A 9 -16.74 -31.99 -26.11
N LEU A 10 -15.61 -32.66 -26.39
CA LEU A 10 -14.48 -32.77 -25.47
C LEU A 10 -13.61 -31.50 -25.42
N PHE A 11 -13.59 -30.68 -26.49
CA PHE A 11 -12.86 -29.41 -26.49
C PHE A 11 -13.61 -28.26 -25.80
N PHE A 12 -14.94 -28.38 -25.65
CA PHE A 12 -15.77 -27.41 -24.92
C PHE A 12 -15.81 -27.63 -23.40
N LEU A 13 -15.29 -28.76 -22.90
CA LEU A 13 -15.37 -29.14 -21.47
C LEU A 13 -14.08 -28.88 -20.68
N THR A 14 -13.00 -28.40 -21.29
CA THR A 14 -11.73 -28.15 -20.58
C THR A 14 -11.33 -26.67 -20.51
N PHE A 15 -12.18 -25.76 -21.01
CA PHE A 15 -12.00 -24.33 -20.78
C PHE A 15 -12.93 -23.82 -19.67
N SER A 16 -13.10 -24.62 -18.61
CA SER A 16 -13.47 -24.07 -17.32
C SER A 16 -12.29 -23.26 -16.83
N PHE A 17 -12.23 -22.01 -17.27
CA PHE A 17 -11.40 -20.97 -16.67
C PHE A 17 -11.71 -21.01 -15.17
N VAL A 18 -10.80 -21.59 -14.38
CA VAL A 18 -10.81 -21.43 -12.93
C VAL A 18 -10.36 -20.00 -12.68
N TYR A 19 -11.26 -19.05 -12.92
CA TYR A 19 -11.16 -17.74 -12.31
C TYR A 19 -11.38 -17.99 -10.82
N GLY A 20 -10.29 -18.10 -10.06
CA GLY A 20 -10.39 -17.98 -8.61
C GLY A 20 -11.00 -16.61 -8.32
N GLU A 21 -12.13 -16.58 -7.61
CA GLU A 21 -12.71 -15.32 -7.16
C GLU A 21 -11.63 -14.51 -6.43
N ALA A 22 -11.53 -13.23 -6.79
CA ALA A 22 -10.65 -12.31 -6.08
C ALA A 22 -11.12 -12.26 -4.63
N LYS A 23 -10.24 -12.70 -3.72
CA LYS A 23 -10.53 -12.74 -2.29
C LYS A 23 -10.61 -11.31 -1.76
N GLU A 24 -11.75 -10.93 -1.19
CA GLU A 24 -11.90 -9.64 -0.54
C GLU A 24 -10.92 -9.53 0.63
N ARG A 25 -10.28 -8.37 0.79
CA ARG A 25 -9.25 -8.13 1.80
C ARG A 25 -9.58 -6.91 2.65
N GLY A 26 -9.02 -6.87 3.85
CA GLY A 26 -9.12 -5.72 4.74
C GLY A 26 -7.82 -5.46 5.48
N PHE A 27 -7.79 -4.36 6.23
CA PHE A 27 -6.64 -3.93 7.03
C PHE A 27 -7.08 -3.43 8.41
N VAL A 28 -6.18 -3.47 9.38
CA VAL A 28 -6.40 -2.92 10.73
C VAL A 28 -5.87 -1.50 10.80
N TRP A 29 -6.66 -0.53 11.27
CA TRP A 29 -6.21 0.87 11.31
C TRP A 29 -5.85 1.38 12.72
N THR A 30 -6.21 0.65 13.77
CA THR A 30 -5.99 1.09 15.16
C THR A 30 -4.56 0.86 15.65
N ASP A 31 -4.00 1.82 16.40
CA ASP A 31 -2.60 1.84 16.87
C ASP A 31 -2.22 0.64 17.75
N GLY A 32 -3.17 0.06 18.49
CA GLY A 32 -2.94 -1.13 19.33
C GLY A 32 -3.06 -2.46 18.59
N GLY A 33 -3.35 -2.45 17.29
CA GLY A 33 -3.77 -3.63 16.54
C GLY A 33 -5.16 -4.15 16.97
N LEU A 34 -5.57 -5.26 16.38
CA LEU A 34 -6.90 -5.84 16.55
C LEU A 34 -6.82 -7.32 16.87
N ILE A 35 -7.46 -7.72 17.96
CA ILE A 35 -7.45 -9.12 18.41
C ILE A 35 -8.39 -9.95 17.53
N LEU A 36 -7.86 -11.00 16.91
CA LEU A 36 -8.61 -12.08 16.28
C LEU A 36 -9.17 -13.00 17.38
N ARG A 37 -10.47 -13.27 17.34
CA ARG A 37 -11.17 -14.03 18.38
C ARG A 37 -11.86 -15.27 17.84
N LYS A 38 -12.07 -16.24 18.71
CA LYS A 38 -12.82 -17.46 18.37
C LYS A 38 -14.31 -17.18 18.15
N ASP A 39 -14.87 -16.24 18.89
CA ASP A 39 -16.28 -15.89 18.90
C ASP A 39 -16.45 -14.37 18.69
N PRO A 40 -17.56 -13.90 18.07
CA PRO A 40 -17.79 -12.48 17.78
C PRO A 40 -18.24 -11.70 19.02
N THR A 41 -17.43 -11.69 20.08
CA THR A 41 -17.69 -10.99 21.35
C THR A 41 -16.40 -10.47 21.99
N LYS A 42 -16.46 -9.43 22.83
CA LYS A 42 -15.26 -8.93 23.57
C LYS A 42 -14.65 -9.97 24.51
N SER A 43 -15.46 -10.90 25.03
CA SER A 43 -15.04 -11.98 25.92
C SER A 43 -14.59 -13.25 25.18
N GLY A 44 -14.85 -13.35 23.88
CA GLY A 44 -14.45 -14.48 23.04
C GLY A 44 -12.95 -14.75 23.14
N ALA A 45 -12.57 -16.03 23.14
CA ALA A 45 -11.19 -16.45 23.32
C ALA A 45 -10.27 -15.79 22.29
N LYS A 46 -9.13 -15.25 22.74
CA LYS A 46 -8.16 -14.60 21.86
C LYS A 46 -7.39 -15.68 21.09
N ILE A 47 -7.34 -15.54 19.77
CA ILE A 47 -6.54 -16.40 18.89
C ILE A 47 -5.17 -15.77 18.70
N THR A 48 -5.12 -14.55 18.16
CA THR A 48 -3.89 -13.80 17.93
C THR A 48 -4.17 -12.29 17.86
N LEU A 49 -3.13 -11.47 17.87
CA LEU A 49 -3.19 -10.04 17.56
C LEU A 49 -2.87 -9.83 16.07
N ILE A 50 -3.72 -9.10 15.36
CA ILE A 50 -3.43 -8.56 14.03
C ILE A 50 -2.86 -7.15 14.24
N PRO A 51 -1.57 -6.90 13.95
CA PRO A 51 -0.97 -5.57 14.09
C PRO A 51 -1.68 -4.51 13.23
N LYS A 52 -1.46 -3.23 13.54
CA LYS A 52 -1.88 -2.13 12.67
C LYS A 52 -1.30 -2.32 11.26
N ASN A 53 -2.05 -1.90 10.25
CA ASN A 53 -1.73 -1.95 8.82
C ASN A 53 -1.54 -3.36 8.24
N GLU A 54 -1.69 -4.42 9.03
CA GLU A 54 -1.63 -5.79 8.52
C GLU A 54 -2.92 -6.15 7.77
N ILE A 55 -2.75 -6.92 6.70
CA ILE A 55 -3.81 -7.32 5.78
C ILE A 55 -4.38 -8.68 6.21
N PHE A 56 -5.69 -8.80 6.16
CA PHE A 56 -6.42 -10.06 6.33
C PHE A 56 -7.31 -10.34 5.12
N GLU A 57 -7.65 -11.61 4.93
CA GLU A 57 -8.69 -12.02 4.00
C GLU A 57 -10.05 -11.89 4.70
N PHE A 58 -10.95 -11.11 4.11
CA PHE A 58 -12.33 -11.01 4.56
C PHE A 58 -13.12 -12.21 4.06
N LEU A 59 -13.86 -12.87 4.97
CA LEU A 59 -14.64 -14.06 4.64
C LEU A 59 -16.15 -13.79 4.71
N SER A 60 -16.62 -13.15 5.80
CA SER A 60 -18.05 -12.85 5.96
C SER A 60 -18.33 -11.80 7.03
N THR A 61 -19.50 -11.19 6.95
CA THR A 61 -20.05 -10.31 7.99
C THR A 61 -20.93 -11.10 8.95
N GLY A 62 -20.79 -10.86 10.25
CA GLY A 62 -21.63 -11.41 11.31
C GLY A 62 -22.49 -10.36 12.00
N VAL A 63 -22.73 -10.57 13.29
CA VAL A 63 -23.60 -9.72 14.12
C VAL A 63 -23.03 -8.31 14.29
N ARG A 64 -23.91 -7.32 14.45
CA ARG A 64 -23.54 -5.96 14.85
C ARG A 64 -23.46 -5.85 16.37
N ASP A 65 -22.55 -5.02 16.84
CA ASP A 65 -22.29 -4.77 18.25
C ASP A 65 -21.88 -3.30 18.46
N ASN A 66 -22.02 -2.82 19.69
CA ASN A 66 -21.52 -1.52 20.11
C ASN A 66 -20.36 -1.71 21.07
N ILE A 67 -19.15 -1.39 20.60
CA ILE A 67 -17.92 -1.57 21.34
C ILE A 67 -17.22 -0.22 21.47
N ASP A 68 -17.02 0.22 22.71
CA ASP A 68 -16.32 1.47 23.05
C ASP A 68 -16.92 2.69 22.33
N GLY A 69 -18.27 2.70 22.22
CA GLY A 69 -19.03 3.78 21.59
C GLY A 69 -19.12 3.70 20.07
N GLN A 70 -18.54 2.66 19.44
CA GLN A 70 -18.59 2.46 17.99
C GLN A 70 -19.55 1.32 17.65
N GLU A 71 -20.51 1.60 16.78
CA GLU A 71 -21.44 0.59 16.26
C GLU A 71 -20.93 0.00 14.95
N ALA A 72 -20.55 -1.27 14.95
CA ALA A 72 -20.03 -1.94 13.77
C ALA A 72 -20.33 -3.45 13.79
N ALA A 73 -20.06 -4.14 12.68
CA ALA A 73 -20.22 -5.59 12.61
C ALA A 73 -18.98 -6.33 13.11
N TRP A 74 -19.16 -7.58 13.54
CA TRP A 74 -18.08 -8.54 13.62
C TRP A 74 -17.81 -9.13 12.23
N TRP A 75 -16.57 -9.14 11.80
CA TRP A 75 -16.14 -9.77 10.54
C TRP A 75 -15.42 -11.08 10.83
N PHE A 76 -15.79 -12.13 10.12
CA PHE A 76 -15.01 -13.36 10.08
C PHE A 76 -13.95 -13.23 9.00
N VAL A 77 -12.70 -13.48 9.37
CA VAL A 77 -11.52 -13.23 8.55
C VAL A 77 -10.54 -14.39 8.62
N ASN A 78 -9.61 -14.48 7.67
CA ASN A 78 -8.41 -15.30 7.78
C ASN A 78 -7.18 -14.40 7.86
N PHE A 79 -6.35 -14.62 8.88
CA PHE A 79 -5.06 -13.96 9.05
C PHE A 79 -3.96 -15.00 9.21
N LYS A 80 -3.03 -15.03 8.24
CA LYS A 80 -1.86 -15.93 8.23
C LYS A 80 -2.24 -17.41 8.51
N GLY A 81 -3.34 -17.87 7.93
CA GLY A 81 -3.84 -19.24 8.06
C GLY A 81 -4.76 -19.50 9.26
N GLN A 82 -4.99 -18.50 10.12
CA GLN A 82 -5.90 -18.62 11.27
C GLN A 82 -7.19 -17.86 11.00
N SER A 83 -8.33 -18.54 11.14
CA SER A 83 -9.64 -17.92 10.97
C SER A 83 -10.32 -17.59 12.29
N GLY A 84 -11.00 -16.45 12.34
CA GLY A 84 -11.66 -15.96 13.53
C GLY A 84 -12.40 -14.65 13.28
N TRP A 85 -12.92 -14.06 14.35
CA TRP A 85 -13.72 -12.86 14.36
C TRP A 85 -12.92 -11.64 14.80
N ILE A 86 -13.10 -10.52 14.09
CA ILE A 86 -12.60 -9.20 14.47
C ILE A 86 -13.77 -8.22 14.53
N PHE A 87 -13.67 -7.18 15.36
CA PHE A 87 -14.66 -6.11 15.36
C PHE A 87 -14.31 -5.08 14.29
N SER A 88 -15.17 -4.95 13.26
CA SER A 88 -14.91 -4.10 12.10
C SER A 88 -14.82 -2.62 12.40
N GLY A 89 -15.28 -2.18 13.57
CA GLY A 89 -15.10 -0.82 14.04
C GLY A 89 -13.62 -0.41 14.18
N TYR A 90 -12.66 -1.34 14.05
CA TYR A 90 -11.22 -1.05 14.04
C TYR A 90 -10.50 -1.57 12.79
N ALA A 91 -11.25 -1.87 11.74
CA ALA A 91 -10.74 -2.37 10.48
C ALA A 91 -11.39 -1.68 9.28
N GLY A 92 -10.71 -1.69 8.14
CA GLY A 92 -11.23 -1.22 6.86
C GLY A 92 -11.22 -2.33 5.82
N LYS A 93 -12.09 -2.23 4.81
CA LYS A 93 -12.01 -3.05 3.61
C LYS A 93 -11.06 -2.40 2.61
N ILE A 94 -10.25 -3.22 1.94
CA ILE A 94 -9.47 -2.78 0.79
C ILE A 94 -10.45 -2.70 -0.38
N ASP A 95 -10.71 -1.49 -0.84
CA ASP A 95 -11.43 -1.29 -2.09
C ASP A 95 -10.51 -1.69 -3.25
N GLU A 96 -10.69 -2.90 -3.80
CA GLU A 96 -9.88 -3.35 -4.93
C GLU A 96 -10.06 -2.48 -6.18
N SER A 97 -11.18 -1.76 -6.31
CA SER A 97 -11.41 -0.81 -7.41
C SER A 97 -10.44 0.38 -7.33
N PHE A 98 -9.99 0.74 -6.12
CA PHE A 98 -8.93 1.71 -5.87
C PHE A 98 -7.56 1.24 -6.40
N TYR A 99 -7.41 -0.04 -6.75
CA TYR A 99 -6.20 -0.60 -7.36
C TYR A 99 -6.41 -1.04 -8.82
N ASP A 100 -7.63 -0.90 -9.34
CA ASP A 100 -7.94 -1.16 -10.75
C ASP A 100 -7.33 -0.06 -11.64
N SER A 101 -6.64 -0.50 -12.69
CA SER A 101 -6.09 0.36 -13.73
C SER A 101 -7.12 1.05 -14.59
N LYS A 102 -8.34 0.52 -14.65
CA LYS A 102 -9.44 1.12 -15.41
C LYS A 102 -10.00 2.36 -14.73
N ASN A 103 -9.70 2.56 -13.45
CA ASN A 103 -10.30 3.61 -12.63
C ASN A 103 -9.28 4.70 -12.23
N SER A 104 -8.31 5.06 -13.08
CA SER A 104 -7.34 6.11 -12.73
C SER A 104 -8.05 7.36 -12.19
N LEU A 105 -7.56 7.86 -11.05
CA LEU A 105 -8.07 9.08 -10.42
C LEU A 105 -7.31 10.32 -10.90
N PHE A 106 -6.34 10.15 -11.81
CA PHE A 106 -5.50 11.23 -12.27
C PHE A 106 -6.27 12.14 -13.22
N VAL A 107 -6.44 13.39 -12.81
CA VAL A 107 -7.10 14.46 -13.59
C VAL A 107 -6.14 15.60 -13.96
N GLY A 108 -4.87 15.50 -13.56
CA GLY A 108 -3.83 16.48 -13.81
C GLY A 108 -3.27 16.49 -15.24
N ASN A 109 -2.20 17.25 -15.46
CA ASN A 109 -1.54 17.32 -16.77
C ASN A 109 -0.70 16.04 -17.05
N PRO A 110 -1.01 15.26 -18.11
CA PRO A 110 -0.29 14.02 -18.42
C PRO A 110 1.19 14.20 -18.77
N ASP A 111 1.59 15.36 -19.32
CA ASP A 111 2.97 15.64 -19.69
C ASP A 111 3.84 15.91 -18.45
N ILE A 112 3.30 16.66 -17.50
CA ILE A 112 3.94 16.91 -16.21
C ILE A 112 4.12 15.59 -15.45
N ARG A 113 3.08 14.75 -15.45
CA ARG A 113 3.15 13.41 -14.86
C ARG A 113 4.24 12.55 -15.50
N ARG A 114 4.30 12.50 -16.83
CA ARG A 114 5.35 11.75 -17.55
C ARG A 114 6.75 12.27 -17.20
N GLN A 115 6.89 13.58 -17.05
CA GLN A 115 8.16 14.18 -16.65
C GLN A 115 8.58 13.81 -15.23
N LEU A 116 7.64 13.82 -14.27
CA LEU A 116 7.88 13.33 -12.91
C LEU A 116 8.44 11.90 -12.93
N TYR A 117 7.82 11.00 -13.69
CA TYR A 117 8.26 9.60 -13.75
C TYR A 117 9.63 9.44 -14.41
N ALA A 118 9.92 10.18 -15.48
CA ALA A 118 11.24 10.18 -16.11
C ALA A 118 12.34 10.71 -15.16
N ASP A 119 12.05 11.76 -14.40
CA ASP A 119 12.97 12.33 -13.42
C ASP A 119 13.22 11.36 -12.26
N LEU A 120 12.18 10.69 -11.75
CA LEU A 120 12.31 9.63 -10.75
C LEU A 120 13.15 8.46 -11.26
N GLN A 121 12.88 7.96 -12.46
CA GLN A 121 13.66 6.89 -13.09
C GLN A 121 15.14 7.28 -13.27
N SER A 122 15.40 8.58 -13.53
CA SER A 122 16.76 9.07 -13.74
C SER A 122 17.67 8.92 -12.51
N LEU A 123 17.10 8.95 -11.31
CA LEU A 123 17.84 8.81 -10.06
C LEU A 123 18.47 7.41 -9.92
N PHE A 124 17.86 6.40 -10.53
CA PHE A 124 18.16 4.99 -10.28
C PHE A 124 18.65 4.22 -11.51
N ARG A 125 19.07 4.92 -12.58
CA ARG A 125 19.45 4.34 -13.91
C ARG A 125 20.42 3.14 -13.89
N ASN A 126 21.17 2.91 -12.81
CA ASN A 126 22.01 1.73 -12.63
C ASN A 126 21.34 0.76 -11.66
N PHE A 127 20.32 0.04 -12.12
CA PHE A 127 19.72 -1.04 -11.34
C PHE A 127 20.64 -2.25 -11.40
N ASP A 128 21.49 -2.40 -10.39
CA ASP A 128 22.13 -3.69 -10.16
C ASP A 128 21.03 -4.71 -9.80
N SER A 129 21.23 -5.98 -10.12
CA SER A 129 20.22 -7.05 -9.99
C SER A 129 19.61 -7.25 -8.58
N GLY A 130 20.17 -6.58 -7.56
CA GLY A 130 19.66 -6.51 -6.19
C GLY A 130 18.70 -5.35 -5.88
N HIS A 131 18.43 -4.42 -6.80
CA HIS A 131 17.54 -3.28 -6.55
C HIS A 131 16.11 -3.59 -6.98
N CYS A 132 15.23 -3.81 -6.00
CA CYS A 132 13.82 -4.15 -6.22
C CYS A 132 12.83 -2.99 -5.94
N GLN A 133 13.31 -1.84 -5.42
CA GLN A 133 12.53 -0.65 -5.03
C GLN A 133 13.43 0.58 -4.84
N ILE A 134 12.83 1.77 -4.64
CA ILE A 134 13.56 2.97 -4.24
C ILE A 134 13.67 2.99 -2.71
N ASP A 135 14.85 2.69 -2.18
CA ASP A 135 15.12 2.75 -0.75
C ASP A 135 15.51 4.16 -0.31
N LEU A 136 14.90 4.59 0.78
CA LEU A 136 14.97 5.91 1.36
C LEU A 136 15.32 5.80 2.84
N ARG A 137 16.18 6.69 3.32
CA ARG A 137 16.50 6.81 4.75
C ARG A 137 16.12 8.18 5.28
N SER A 138 15.43 8.21 6.41
CA SER A 138 15.13 9.48 7.09
C SER A 138 16.42 10.17 7.53
N LYS A 139 16.47 11.50 7.43
CA LYS A 139 17.57 12.29 8.00
C LYS A 139 17.41 12.44 9.49
N GLU A 140 16.18 12.66 9.92
CA GLU A 140 15.76 12.75 11.31
C GLU A 140 15.68 11.37 11.95
N SER A 141 15.97 11.28 13.26
CA SER A 141 15.78 10.05 14.03
C SER A 141 14.34 9.98 14.53
N PHE A 142 13.70 8.82 14.35
CA PHE A 142 12.42 8.48 14.94
C PHE A 142 12.62 7.90 16.34
N VAL A 143 11.72 8.21 17.28
CA VAL A 143 11.61 7.55 18.59
C VAL A 143 10.48 6.55 18.48
N ALA A 144 10.73 5.27 18.72
CA ALA A 144 9.69 4.28 18.65
C ALA A 144 9.17 3.85 20.01
N GLY A 145 7.87 3.98 20.18
CA GLY A 145 7.16 3.49 21.36
C GLY A 145 7.71 4.05 22.68
N ASP A 146 7.60 3.20 23.71
CA ASP A 146 7.73 3.57 25.12
C ASP A 146 9.18 3.55 25.62
N GLU A 147 10.11 3.15 24.76
CA GLU A 147 11.52 3.03 25.07
C GLU A 147 12.31 4.10 24.31
N ASN A 148 13.24 4.80 24.99
CA ASN A 148 14.05 5.90 24.47
C ASN A 148 15.07 5.48 23.38
N VAL A 149 14.73 4.53 22.51
CA VAL A 149 15.54 4.10 21.38
C VAL A 149 15.19 4.96 20.17
N THR A 150 16.22 5.56 19.57
CA THR A 150 16.06 6.35 18.33
C THR A 150 16.74 5.67 17.17
N TRP A 151 16.06 5.59 16.02
CA TRP A 151 16.65 5.09 14.78
C TRP A 151 16.28 5.96 13.58
N LYS A 152 17.10 5.90 12.53
CA LYS A 152 16.72 6.46 11.23
C LYS A 152 15.84 5.46 10.51
N GLU A 153 14.66 5.88 10.11
CA GLU A 153 13.70 5.01 9.43
C GLU A 153 14.20 4.67 8.03
N HIS A 154 14.09 3.39 7.68
CA HIS A 154 14.30 2.89 6.34
C HIS A 154 12.94 2.68 5.69
N MET A 155 12.68 3.40 4.61
CA MET A 155 11.44 3.35 3.86
C MET A 155 11.73 2.95 2.43
N SER A 156 10.77 2.27 1.84
CA SER A 156 10.69 1.96 0.43
C SER A 156 9.66 2.89 -0.21
N LEU A 157 9.99 3.36 -1.40
CA LEU A 157 9.08 4.12 -2.24
C LEU A 157 8.86 3.35 -3.54
N ASN A 158 7.61 3.01 -3.82
CA ASN A 158 7.21 2.26 -5.01
C ASN A 158 6.22 3.08 -5.82
N PHE A 159 6.35 3.11 -7.14
CA PHE A 159 5.34 3.72 -8.03
C PHE A 159 4.74 2.66 -8.94
N LYS A 160 3.44 2.75 -9.20
CA LYS A 160 2.75 1.99 -10.26
C LYS A 160 2.06 2.97 -11.19
N THR A 161 2.74 3.25 -12.29
CA THR A 161 2.35 4.19 -13.36
C THR A 161 1.04 3.84 -14.04
N SER A 162 0.70 2.55 -14.15
CA SER A 162 -0.53 2.13 -14.83
C SER A 162 -1.80 2.59 -14.13
N ILE A 163 -1.71 2.91 -12.85
CA ILE A 163 -2.85 3.32 -12.02
C ILE A 163 -2.55 4.59 -11.21
N ASP A 164 -1.44 5.26 -11.54
CA ASP A 164 -0.96 6.46 -10.87
C ASP A 164 -0.90 6.29 -9.34
N THR A 165 -0.33 5.21 -8.83
CA THR A 165 -0.14 5.02 -7.38
C THR A 165 1.32 5.18 -6.97
N PHE A 166 1.51 5.60 -5.72
CA PHE A 166 2.76 5.39 -5.01
C PHE A 166 2.51 4.76 -3.65
N GLU A 167 3.49 4.00 -3.17
CA GLU A 167 3.47 3.36 -1.86
C GLU A 167 4.70 3.77 -1.07
N PHE A 168 4.51 4.10 0.20
CA PHE A 168 5.54 4.25 1.21
C PHE A 168 5.52 3.04 2.12
N GLY A 169 6.55 2.22 2.10
CA GLY A 169 6.64 1.01 2.93
C GLY A 169 7.84 1.02 3.86
N SER A 170 7.65 0.93 5.17
CA SER A 170 8.71 0.55 6.10
C SER A 170 8.82 -0.97 6.20
N LYS A 171 9.70 -1.48 7.07
CA LYS A 171 9.73 -2.90 7.44
C LYS A 171 8.40 -3.41 7.99
N TYR A 172 7.63 -2.53 8.64
CA TYR A 172 6.46 -2.90 9.42
C TYR A 172 5.14 -2.48 8.77
N GLU A 173 5.13 -1.41 8.00
CA GLU A 173 3.91 -0.77 7.54
C GLU A 173 4.02 -0.31 6.08
N GLY A 174 2.97 -0.50 5.29
CA GLY A 174 2.86 -0.02 3.91
C GLY A 174 1.69 0.96 3.78
N TYR A 175 1.93 2.09 3.14
CA TYR A 175 0.96 3.16 2.92
C TYR A 175 0.80 3.42 1.43
N VAL A 176 -0.38 3.14 0.88
CA VAL A 176 -0.65 3.30 -0.56
C VAL A 176 -1.47 4.56 -0.83
N TYR A 177 -1.05 5.31 -1.84
CA TYR A 177 -1.60 6.59 -2.25
C TYR A 177 -1.91 6.58 -3.76
N ARG A 178 -3.09 7.08 -4.15
CA ARG A 178 -3.45 7.35 -5.55
C ARG A 178 -3.14 8.79 -5.88
N ILE A 179 -2.29 9.02 -6.87
CA ILE A 179 -1.99 10.35 -7.41
C ILE A 179 -3.20 10.85 -8.20
N THR A 180 -3.72 12.01 -7.81
CA THR A 180 -4.88 12.64 -8.47
C THR A 180 -4.45 13.81 -9.36
N ASP A 181 -3.38 14.51 -9.02
CA ASP A 181 -2.82 15.62 -9.80
C ASP A 181 -1.31 15.74 -9.53
N VAL A 182 -0.56 16.22 -10.52
CA VAL A 182 0.85 16.60 -10.38
C VAL A 182 1.05 17.97 -11.00
N ARG A 183 1.52 18.90 -10.18
CA ARG A 183 1.88 20.24 -10.62
C ARG A 183 3.38 20.39 -10.60
N LYS A 184 3.92 21.14 -11.55
CA LYS A 184 5.34 21.46 -11.59
C LYS A 184 5.57 22.87 -11.10
N GLU A 185 6.40 23.00 -10.07
CA GLU A 185 6.94 24.27 -9.61
C GLU A 185 8.45 24.33 -9.91
N LYS A 186 9.08 25.47 -9.63
CA LYS A 186 10.49 25.69 -9.97
C LYS A 186 11.39 24.74 -9.16
N GLY A 187 11.75 23.62 -9.79
CA GLY A 187 12.61 22.58 -9.20
C GLY A 187 11.86 21.59 -8.28
N SER A 188 10.53 21.54 -8.34
CA SER A 188 9.73 20.61 -7.54
C SER A 188 8.45 20.16 -8.25
N TYR A 189 7.89 19.06 -7.76
CA TYR A 189 6.59 18.53 -8.16
C TYR A 189 5.66 18.55 -6.95
N ILE A 190 4.47 19.15 -7.07
CA ILE A 190 3.42 19.02 -6.06
C ILE A 190 2.55 17.84 -6.47
N ILE A 191 2.61 16.76 -5.69
CA ILE A 191 1.85 15.53 -5.93
C ILE A 191 0.63 15.56 -5.02
N HIS A 192 -0.55 15.71 -5.60
CA HIS A 192 -1.82 15.54 -4.90
C HIS A 192 -2.21 14.07 -4.91
N PHE A 193 -2.77 13.60 -3.79
CA PHE A 193 -3.14 12.21 -3.66
C PHE A 193 -4.39 11.98 -2.83
N GLU A 194 -4.93 10.77 -2.94
CA GLU A 194 -5.94 10.19 -2.05
C GLU A 194 -5.42 8.87 -1.46
N SER A 195 -5.82 8.58 -0.22
CA SER A 195 -5.54 7.35 0.51
C SER A 195 -6.79 6.90 1.23
N LEU A 196 -7.04 5.58 1.24
CA LEU A 196 -8.12 5.00 2.04
C LEU A 196 -7.90 5.17 3.54
N MET A 197 -6.63 5.28 3.98
CA MET A 197 -6.27 5.43 5.39
C MET A 197 -6.11 6.89 5.79
N ASP A 198 -5.50 7.70 4.93
CA ASP A 198 -5.07 9.06 5.27
C ASP A 198 -5.96 10.15 4.66
N GLY A 199 -6.89 9.79 3.78
CA GLY A 199 -7.72 10.74 3.02
C GLY A 199 -6.94 11.46 1.92
N ALA A 200 -7.42 12.64 1.53
CA ALA A 200 -6.81 13.45 0.47
C ALA A 200 -5.68 14.35 1.00
N GLY A 201 -4.59 14.45 0.26
CA GLY A 201 -3.38 15.16 0.66
C GLY A 201 -2.55 15.71 -0.49
N ALA A 202 -1.44 16.37 -0.16
CA ALA A 202 -0.46 16.82 -1.13
C ALA A 202 0.95 16.84 -0.52
N ILE A 203 1.94 16.50 -1.33
CA ILE A 203 3.36 16.54 -0.97
C ILE A 203 4.17 17.23 -2.06
N GLU A 204 5.04 18.15 -1.68
CA GLU A 204 6.06 18.72 -2.56
C GLU A 204 7.25 17.75 -2.62
N LEU A 205 7.64 17.38 -3.83
CA LEU A 205 8.76 16.53 -4.14
C LEU A 205 9.84 17.32 -4.89
N LYS A 206 11.02 17.42 -4.28
CA LYS A 206 12.21 18.02 -4.90
C LYS A 206 13.13 16.90 -5.38
N ILE A 207 13.39 16.88 -6.68
CA ILE A 207 14.26 15.90 -7.33
C ILE A 207 15.51 16.63 -7.83
N ASP A 208 16.69 16.16 -7.41
CA ASP A 208 17.98 16.60 -7.95
C ASP A 208 18.65 15.40 -8.66
N PRO A 209 18.47 15.26 -9.99
CA PRO A 209 19.05 14.16 -10.76
C PRO A 209 20.58 14.12 -10.69
N GLY A 210 21.23 15.29 -10.59
CA GLY A 210 22.69 15.40 -10.57
C GLY A 210 23.31 14.98 -9.24
N LYS A 211 22.54 15.07 -8.14
CA LYS A 211 22.97 14.67 -6.79
C LYS A 211 22.27 13.43 -6.27
N LYS A 212 21.48 12.74 -7.12
CA LYS A 212 20.62 11.60 -6.75
C LYS A 212 19.85 11.81 -5.44
N ASN A 213 19.37 13.02 -5.22
CA ASN A 213 18.69 13.38 -3.98
C ASN A 213 17.20 13.61 -4.24
N LEU A 214 16.41 13.16 -3.28
CA LEU A 214 14.96 13.28 -3.30
C LEU A 214 14.53 13.85 -1.95
N ARG A 215 13.72 14.91 -1.94
CA ARG A 215 13.24 15.55 -0.70
C ARG A 215 11.75 15.81 -0.77
N TRP A 216 11.03 15.37 0.25
CA TRP A 216 9.62 15.65 0.45
C TRP A 216 9.44 16.84 1.38
N ILE A 217 8.43 17.66 1.12
CA ILE A 217 7.97 18.73 2.00
C ILE A 217 6.45 18.73 1.99
N SER A 218 5.82 18.74 3.16
CA SER A 218 4.36 18.91 3.26
C SER A 218 3.95 20.26 2.69
N GLU A 219 2.81 20.30 2.00
CA GLU A 219 2.15 21.57 1.70
C GLU A 219 1.79 22.30 3.01
N LYS A 220 1.91 23.63 3.04
CA LYS A 220 1.58 24.44 4.23
C LYS A 220 0.11 24.19 4.63
N ASN A 221 -0.12 24.02 5.94
CA ASN A 221 -1.45 23.92 6.58
C ASN A 221 -2.24 22.62 6.35
N LYS A 222 -1.65 21.53 5.83
CA LYS A 222 -2.28 20.20 5.81
C LYS A 222 -1.71 19.27 6.89
N LYS A 223 -2.58 18.63 7.65
CA LYS A 223 -2.19 17.64 8.68
C LYS A 223 -1.92 16.30 8.00
N LEU A 224 -0.66 16.05 7.64
CA LEU A 224 -0.24 14.78 7.09
C LEU A 224 0.01 13.73 8.20
N PRO A 225 -0.07 12.44 7.86
CA PRO A 225 0.45 11.36 8.69
C PRO A 225 1.91 11.61 9.10
N LYS A 226 2.28 11.16 10.31
CA LYS A 226 3.60 11.45 10.90
C LYS A 226 4.78 10.99 10.03
N HIS A 227 4.66 9.84 9.36
CA HIS A 227 5.71 9.30 8.49
C HIS A 227 5.99 10.16 7.24
N LEU A 228 5.05 11.01 6.84
CA LEU A 228 5.22 11.95 5.72
C LEU A 228 5.78 13.33 6.13
N LEU A 229 6.08 13.54 7.42
CA LEU A 229 6.64 14.80 7.93
C LEU A 229 8.18 14.88 7.87
N TYR A 230 8.85 13.76 7.56
CA TYR A 230 10.32 13.67 7.60
C TYR A 230 11.00 13.95 6.26
N THR A 231 12.30 14.26 6.33
CA THR A 231 13.15 14.38 5.15
C THR A 231 13.80 13.05 4.85
N TYR A 232 13.54 12.50 3.67
CA TYR A 232 14.18 11.27 3.22
C TYR A 232 15.35 11.58 2.26
N ALA A 233 16.29 10.65 2.14
CA ALA A 233 17.34 10.68 1.13
C ALA A 233 17.53 9.25 0.55
N PRO A 234 17.82 9.11 -0.75
CA PRO A 234 18.10 7.80 -1.35
C PRO A 234 19.27 7.09 -0.67
N VAL A 235 19.18 5.76 -0.55
CA VAL A 235 20.25 4.91 -0.03
C VAL A 235 21.21 4.56 -1.17
N GLU A 236 22.49 4.90 -1.01
CA GLU A 236 23.45 4.87 -2.14
C GLU A 236 24.13 3.52 -2.38
N ASN A 237 24.31 2.63 -1.39
CA ASN A 237 24.89 1.27 -1.56
C ASN A 237 24.76 0.38 -0.29
N GLY A 238 24.68 -0.95 -0.46
CA GLY A 238 24.95 -1.96 0.58
C GLY A 238 23.86 -2.23 1.62
N ASP A 239 22.91 -1.30 1.79
CA ASP A 239 21.83 -1.36 2.80
C ASP A 239 20.43 -1.54 2.17
N PHE A 240 20.35 -2.05 0.93
CA PHE A 240 19.07 -2.29 0.27
C PHE A 240 18.31 -3.39 0.99
N ILE A 241 17.09 -3.09 1.43
CA ILE A 241 16.23 -4.07 2.07
C ILE A 241 15.03 -4.27 1.17
N CYS A 242 15.06 -5.33 0.35
CA CYS A 242 13.89 -5.72 -0.42
C CYS A 242 12.76 -6.17 0.50
N HIS A 243 11.85 -5.25 0.80
CA HIS A 243 10.68 -5.49 1.63
C HIS A 243 9.61 -6.22 0.80
N SER A 244 9.78 -7.54 0.66
CA SER A 244 8.93 -8.43 -0.17
C SER A 244 7.53 -8.74 0.39
N ASN A 245 7.19 -8.20 1.56
CA ASN A 245 5.93 -8.49 2.27
C ASN A 245 4.72 -8.00 1.45
N VAL A 246 4.93 -6.93 0.70
CA VAL A 246 4.11 -6.51 -0.43
C VAL A 246 4.78 -7.13 -1.64
N LYS A 247 4.08 -7.97 -2.41
CA LYS A 247 4.56 -8.41 -3.73
C LYS A 247 4.86 -7.15 -4.54
N THR A 248 6.12 -6.71 -4.57
CA THR A 248 6.53 -5.45 -5.17
C THR A 248 6.30 -5.53 -6.67
N TRP A 249 5.23 -4.88 -7.15
CA TRP A 249 4.85 -4.85 -8.57
C TRP A 249 5.72 -3.89 -9.40
N LEU A 250 6.97 -3.69 -8.96
CA LEU A 250 7.90 -2.68 -9.42
C LEU A 250 8.45 -2.91 -10.84
N TYR A 251 8.28 -4.13 -11.37
CA TYR A 251 8.78 -4.50 -12.70
C TYR A 251 8.15 -3.68 -13.84
N GLY A 252 6.99 -3.05 -13.64
CA GLY A 252 6.35 -2.20 -14.65
C GLY A 252 6.81 -0.74 -14.67
N PHE A 253 7.43 -0.25 -13.60
CA PHE A 253 7.90 1.15 -13.50
C PHE A 253 9.31 1.35 -14.07
N LEU A 254 10.13 0.29 -14.03
CA LEU A 254 11.56 0.34 -14.34
C LEU A 254 11.96 -0.25 -15.69
N LYS A 255 11.00 -0.82 -16.44
CA LYS A 255 11.20 -1.25 -17.84
C LYS A 255 10.80 -0.16 -18.82
#